data_AF-N2JFZ9-F1
#
_entry.id   AF-N2JFZ9-F1
#
_cell.length_a   1.000
_cell.length_b   1.000
_cell.length_c   1.000
_cell.angle_alpha   90.00
_cell.angle_beta   90.00
_cell.angle_gamma   90.00
#
_symmetry.space_group_name_H-M   'P 1'
#
loop_
_entity.id
_entity.type
_entity.pdbx_description
1 polymer ?
#
loop_
_entity_poly.entity_id
_entity_poly.type
_entity_poly.pdbx_seq_one_letter_code
_entity_poly.pdbx_strand_id
1 'polypeptide(L)'
;MNRWAEQAEADEELISRDGYKFRFGDDRWRLSKDEAVPVYAVKELLSPDLYLAFRLVLAFYATTTSAGFVRSCFYHCKIYLKATNGQQPFSVESLISYRSMLDKKTEWYLGNLRIVIKQWHAMGYPGIAEEVIQVLSKWRLKAGEKGYAVQSMCPESGPLTDTEMQGVIQAITTAFSEGRLALVDTALTLTFALTGRRPVQVTALKIKDLIKQTGKDGIDRFVISFPRAKQFYQGWRRSFSKFPISEDLWLVLQQQATAVQQEFTNMIGGKVPAKLIPELPLFPNLSVLNPNISLEEQLRMDYLHMRTSKTGNLMCKVSKAINVTSERTGQPIKLFPYRFRYTLGTNLAREGKREYLIAEALDHTDTQHVGVYVKNIPDIVKHINKAVALRLAPLAQAFQGVIVVSEKDAVRGNDQASRITNGSKGLGTCGSYGFCGAIAPIACYTCNRFQPWLDGPHETVLERLINERDLVLKQTNDLKIASVNDRLILAVSDVVSRCKALKEEAEYV
;
A
#
# COMPACT_ATOMS: atom_id res chain seq x y z
N MET A 1 17.29 -1.22 50.58
CA MET A 1 16.02 -0.77 49.95
C MET A 1 16.37 0.12 48.78
N ASN A 2 16.07 -0.34 47.57
CA ASN A 2 16.43 0.30 46.31
C ASN A 2 15.57 1.56 46.08
N ARG A 3 16.18 2.75 46.09
CA ARG A 3 15.52 4.04 45.80
C ARG A 3 14.79 4.11 44.45
N TRP A 4 15.05 3.19 43.53
CA TRP A 4 14.41 3.10 42.20
C TRP A 4 13.24 2.11 42.15
N ALA A 5 13.07 1.26 43.18
CA ALA A 5 11.91 0.37 43.29
C ALA A 5 10.65 1.14 43.72
N GLU A 6 10.80 2.30 44.37
CA GLU A 6 9.70 3.23 44.71
C GLU A 6 9.11 3.93 43.47
N GLN A 7 9.83 3.97 42.34
CA GLN A 7 9.38 4.59 41.09
C GLN A 7 8.46 3.69 40.24
N ALA A 8 8.13 2.49 40.72
CA ALA A 8 7.45 1.47 39.93
C ALA A 8 6.31 0.83 40.72
N GLU A 9 5.27 1.61 41.03
CA GLU A 9 4.04 1.03 41.55
C GLU A 9 3.38 0.18 40.46
N ALA A 10 3.03 -1.07 40.78
CA ALA A 10 2.40 -1.98 39.82
C ALA A 10 1.08 -1.40 39.25
N ASP A 11 0.44 -0.50 40.00
CA ASP A 11 -0.80 0.19 39.66
C ASP A 11 -0.60 1.54 38.94
N GLU A 12 0.63 1.98 38.67
CA GLU A 12 0.88 3.24 37.97
C GLU A 12 0.30 3.18 36.54
N GLU A 13 -0.67 4.06 36.26
CA GLU A 13 -1.25 4.25 34.92
C GLU A 13 -0.42 5.26 34.13
N LEU A 14 0.15 4.82 33.02
CA LEU A 14 0.93 5.62 32.10
C LEU A 14 0.17 5.85 30.80
N ILE A 15 0.50 6.94 30.11
CA ILE A 15 -0.06 7.26 28.80
C ILE A 15 1.06 7.18 27.76
N SER A 16 0.87 6.33 26.75
CA SER A 16 1.80 6.22 25.64
C SER A 16 1.90 7.53 24.86
N ARG A 17 2.97 7.70 24.08
CA ARG A 17 3.12 8.86 23.19
C ARG A 17 1.94 9.02 22.22
N ASP A 18 1.33 7.90 21.82
CA ASP A 18 0.20 7.83 20.90
C ASP A 18 -1.16 7.99 21.62
N GLY A 19 -1.17 8.22 22.94
CA GLY A 19 -2.34 8.56 23.74
C GLY A 19 -3.08 7.37 24.37
N TYR A 20 -2.47 6.18 24.39
CA TYR A 20 -3.09 4.98 24.95
C TYR A 20 -2.68 4.78 26.40
N LYS A 21 -3.66 4.58 27.27
CA LYS A 21 -3.44 4.22 28.67
C LYS A 21 -2.96 2.77 28.78
N PHE A 22 -1.95 2.53 29.62
CA PHE A 22 -1.48 1.20 29.99
C PHE A 22 -0.96 1.22 31.43
N ARG A 23 -1.05 0.11 32.15
CA ARG A 23 -0.48 0.04 33.50
C ARG A 23 0.93 -0.51 33.44
N PHE A 24 1.82 0.07 34.24
CA PHE A 24 3.21 -0.40 34.30
C PHE A 24 3.27 -1.89 34.63
N GLY A 25 2.46 -2.35 35.59
CA GLY A 25 2.38 -3.73 36.07
C GLY A 25 1.90 -4.77 35.04
N ASP A 26 1.18 -4.35 33.98
CA ASP A 26 0.58 -5.28 33.02
C ASP A 26 1.62 -6.11 32.27
N ASP A 27 1.27 -7.38 31.98
CA ASP A 27 2.08 -8.28 31.17
C ASP A 27 2.21 -7.82 29.71
N ARG A 28 1.22 -7.07 29.21
CA ARG A 28 1.16 -6.58 27.84
C ARG A 28 0.73 -5.13 27.79
N TRP A 29 1.59 -4.27 27.25
CA TRP A 29 1.30 -2.85 27.09
C TRP A 29 0.71 -2.57 25.70
N ARG A 30 -0.52 -2.08 25.67
CA ARG A 30 -1.18 -1.58 24.46
C ARG A 30 -0.78 -0.13 24.26
N LEU A 31 0.05 0.16 23.26
CA LEU A 31 0.65 1.48 23.09
C LEU A 31 0.04 2.30 21.95
N SER A 32 -0.64 1.65 21.00
CA SER A 32 -1.39 2.32 19.92
C SER A 32 -2.52 1.42 19.39
N LYS A 33 -3.28 1.87 18.38
CA LYS A 33 -4.23 0.99 17.68
C LYS A 33 -3.54 -0.21 17.00
N ASP A 34 -2.27 -0.06 16.65
CA ASP A 34 -1.51 -1.04 15.88
C ASP A 34 -0.66 -1.94 16.78
N GLU A 35 -0.11 -1.40 17.85
CA GLU A 35 0.97 -2.05 18.57
C GLU A 35 0.62 -2.39 20.03
N ALA A 36 0.93 -3.63 20.39
CA ALA A 36 0.91 -4.11 21.77
C ALA A 36 2.19 -4.92 22.05
N VAL A 37 2.89 -4.56 23.12
CA VAL A 37 4.18 -5.16 23.49
C VAL A 37 3.97 -6.16 24.62
N PRO A 38 4.25 -7.47 24.42
CA PRO A 38 4.10 -8.49 25.44
C PRO A 38 5.34 -8.51 26.36
N VAL A 39 5.43 -7.55 27.26
CA VAL A 39 6.61 -7.31 28.13
C VAL A 39 6.99 -8.55 28.93
N TYR A 40 6.01 -9.35 29.36
CA TYR A 40 6.24 -10.63 30.05
C TYR A 40 7.16 -11.60 29.30
N ALA A 41 7.27 -11.50 27.98
CA ALA A 41 7.95 -12.50 27.16
C ALA A 41 9.49 -12.46 27.24
N VAL A 42 10.06 -11.60 28.08
CA VAL A 42 11.48 -11.62 28.47
C VAL A 42 11.69 -11.86 29.97
N LYS A 43 10.61 -12.07 30.74
CA LYS A 43 10.66 -12.18 32.21
C LYS A 43 11.57 -13.32 32.68
N GLU A 44 11.53 -14.47 32.02
CA GLU A 44 12.37 -15.62 32.36
C GLU A 44 13.80 -15.53 31.82
N LEU A 45 14.08 -14.56 30.94
CA LEU A 45 15.42 -14.34 30.37
C LEU A 45 16.26 -13.36 31.19
N LEU A 46 15.68 -12.77 32.24
CA LEU A 46 16.29 -11.72 33.05
C LEU A 46 16.06 -12.04 34.54
N SER A 47 17.03 -11.71 35.38
CA SER A 47 16.81 -11.66 36.83
C SER A 47 15.73 -10.63 37.17
N PRO A 48 15.02 -10.75 38.32
CA PRO A 48 13.98 -9.80 38.73
C PRO A 48 14.39 -8.33 38.64
N ASP A 49 15.60 -7.98 39.10
CA ASP A 49 16.12 -6.60 39.07
C ASP A 49 16.33 -6.09 37.64
N LEU A 50 16.98 -6.89 36.78
CA LEU A 50 17.16 -6.55 35.37
C LEU A 50 15.84 -6.47 34.61
N TYR A 51 14.87 -7.31 34.95
CA TYR A 51 13.54 -7.25 34.35
C TYR A 51 12.84 -5.94 34.73
N LEU A 52 12.88 -5.54 36.00
CA LEU A 52 12.32 -4.26 36.45
C LEU A 52 12.99 -3.06 35.76
N ALA A 53 14.33 -3.04 35.73
CA ALA A 53 15.09 -2.00 35.05
C ALA A 53 14.75 -1.92 33.54
N PHE A 54 14.65 -3.07 32.86
CA PHE A 54 14.26 -3.13 31.46
C PHE A 54 12.84 -2.57 31.23
N ARG A 55 11.89 -2.89 32.12
CA ARG A 55 10.53 -2.32 32.07
C ARG A 55 10.57 -0.80 32.21
N LEU A 56 11.32 -0.26 33.17
CA LEU A 56 11.43 1.19 33.36
C LEU A 56 11.98 1.90 32.11
N VAL A 57 12.98 1.33 31.46
CA VAL A 57 13.53 1.86 30.20
C VAL A 57 12.51 1.78 29.06
N LEU A 58 11.76 0.68 28.95
CA LEU A 58 10.69 0.57 27.96
C LEU A 58 9.54 1.53 28.24
N ALA A 59 9.18 1.77 29.51
CA ALA A 59 8.14 2.71 29.91
C ALA A 59 8.53 4.14 29.52
N PHE A 60 9.80 4.53 29.74
CA PHE A 60 10.34 5.78 29.22
C PHE A 60 10.15 5.92 27.70
N TYR A 61 10.48 4.88 26.93
CA TYR A 61 10.25 4.93 25.49
C TYR A 61 8.77 4.93 25.12
N ALA A 62 7.93 4.22 25.86
CA ALA A 62 6.49 4.15 25.63
C ALA A 62 5.81 5.51 25.75
N THR A 63 6.26 6.36 26.68
CA THR A 63 5.69 7.70 26.91
C THR A 63 6.32 8.77 26.00
N THR A 64 7.56 8.57 25.53
CA THR A 64 8.31 9.61 24.78
C THR A 64 8.41 9.35 23.27
N THR A 65 8.25 8.12 22.81
CA THR A 65 8.46 7.71 21.41
C THR A 65 7.28 6.95 20.83
N SER A 66 7.24 6.79 19.50
CA SER A 66 6.17 6.05 18.81
C SER A 66 6.09 4.59 19.26
N ALA A 67 4.89 4.02 19.35
CA ALA A 67 4.70 2.62 19.75
C ALA A 67 5.51 1.61 18.89
N GLY A 68 5.67 1.88 17.59
CA GLY A 68 6.47 1.04 16.69
C GLY A 68 7.96 1.02 17.02
N PHE A 69 8.50 2.12 17.57
CA PHE A 69 9.88 2.19 18.04
C PHE A 69 10.07 1.35 19.31
N VAL A 70 9.16 1.48 20.28
CA VAL A 70 9.14 0.67 21.51
C VAL A 70 9.08 -0.82 21.17
N ARG A 71 8.21 -1.21 20.23
CA ARG A 71 8.14 -2.57 19.71
C ARG A 71 9.49 -3.02 19.14
N SER A 72 10.12 -2.19 18.32
CA SER A 72 11.44 -2.49 17.76
C SER A 72 12.45 -2.73 18.89
N CYS A 73 12.59 -1.82 19.84
CA CYS A 73 13.47 -1.97 21.00
C CYS A 73 13.22 -3.28 21.74
N PHE A 74 11.96 -3.57 22.08
CA PHE A 74 11.58 -4.79 22.79
C PHE A 74 11.96 -6.06 22.04
N TYR A 75 11.56 -6.19 20.76
CA TYR A 75 11.80 -7.43 20.02
C TYR A 75 13.28 -7.67 19.72
N HIS A 76 14.08 -6.62 19.47
CA HIS A 76 15.52 -6.78 19.30
C HIS A 76 16.20 -7.21 20.61
N CYS A 77 15.80 -6.63 21.75
CA CYS A 77 16.25 -7.10 23.07
C CYS A 77 15.87 -8.57 23.31
N LYS A 78 14.62 -8.94 23.01
CA LYS A 78 14.14 -10.32 23.15
C LYS A 78 14.93 -11.30 22.28
N ILE A 79 15.21 -10.96 21.02
CA ILE A 79 16.00 -11.82 20.12
C ILE A 79 17.42 -12.00 20.67
N TYR A 80 18.05 -10.91 21.09
CA TYR A 80 19.37 -10.95 21.72
C TYR A 80 19.40 -11.84 22.96
N LEU A 81 18.49 -11.62 23.92
CA LEU A 81 18.42 -12.39 25.16
C LEU A 81 18.20 -13.88 24.91
N LYS A 82 17.41 -14.23 23.87
CA LYS A 82 17.24 -15.62 23.46
C LYS A 82 18.50 -16.21 22.83
N ALA A 83 19.18 -15.44 21.98
CA ALA A 83 20.39 -15.90 21.28
C ALA A 83 21.58 -16.10 22.23
N THR A 84 21.65 -15.31 23.30
CA THR A 84 22.70 -15.38 24.33
C THR A 84 22.22 -16.03 25.62
N ASN A 85 21.20 -16.89 25.54
CA ASN A 85 20.64 -17.54 26.72
C ASN A 85 21.73 -18.35 27.46
N GLY A 86 21.77 -18.23 28.78
CA GLY A 86 22.82 -18.81 29.62
C GLY A 86 24.09 -17.95 29.78
N GLN A 87 24.19 -16.81 29.08
CA GLN A 87 25.23 -15.80 29.34
C GLN A 87 24.65 -14.67 30.20
N GLN A 88 25.53 -13.92 30.90
CA GLN A 88 25.11 -12.73 31.62
C GLN A 88 24.54 -11.69 30.63
N PRO A 89 23.25 -11.29 30.78
CA PRO A 89 22.63 -10.31 29.89
C PRO A 89 23.37 -8.98 29.90
N PHE A 90 23.46 -8.36 28.73
CA PHE A 90 24.07 -7.04 28.49
C PHE A 90 25.54 -6.90 28.90
N SER A 91 26.28 -8.01 29.02
CA SER A 91 27.73 -8.05 29.21
C SER A 91 28.51 -7.81 27.91
N VAL A 92 29.80 -7.50 28.02
CA VAL A 92 30.70 -7.36 26.87
C VAL A 92 30.76 -8.68 26.08
N GLU A 93 30.88 -9.80 26.79
CA GLU A 93 30.99 -11.15 26.25
C GLU A 93 29.73 -11.52 25.45
N SER A 94 28.55 -11.30 26.04
CA SER A 94 27.28 -11.62 25.37
C SER A 94 27.02 -10.74 24.15
N LEU A 95 27.42 -9.46 24.18
CA LEU A 95 27.29 -8.60 23.00
C LEU A 95 28.24 -9.01 21.88
N ILE A 96 29.49 -9.39 22.20
CA ILE A 96 30.44 -9.91 21.22
C ILE A 96 29.92 -11.23 20.64
N SER A 97 29.44 -12.14 21.49
CA SER A 97 28.84 -13.41 21.09
C SER A 97 27.63 -13.21 20.19
N TYR A 98 26.75 -12.26 20.50
CA TYR A 98 25.60 -11.98 19.65
C TYR A 98 26.03 -11.37 18.32
N ARG A 99 26.99 -10.44 18.34
CA ARG A 99 27.49 -9.80 17.11
C ARG A 99 28.09 -10.81 16.14
N SER A 100 28.81 -11.83 16.63
CA SER A 100 29.39 -12.87 15.76
C SER A 100 28.34 -13.78 15.10
N MET A 101 27.11 -13.82 15.63
CA MET A 101 25.97 -14.54 15.04
C MET A 101 25.25 -13.72 13.95
N LEU A 102 25.54 -12.42 13.83
CA LEU A 102 24.88 -11.54 12.85
C LEU A 102 25.63 -11.50 11.52
N ASP A 103 24.89 -11.32 10.44
CA ASP A 103 25.42 -11.11 9.10
C ASP A 103 25.19 -9.65 8.65
N LYS A 104 25.58 -9.33 7.41
CA LYS A 104 25.41 -7.98 6.84
C LYS A 104 23.94 -7.51 6.78
N LYS A 105 22.97 -8.43 6.72
CA LYS A 105 21.54 -8.13 6.64
C LYS A 105 20.91 -7.97 8.04
N THR A 106 21.51 -8.55 9.08
CA THR A 106 20.99 -8.53 10.46
C THR A 106 21.81 -7.65 11.41
N GLU A 107 22.98 -7.15 11.03
CA GLU A 107 23.85 -6.30 11.89
C GLU A 107 23.11 -5.07 12.46
N TRP A 108 22.12 -4.53 11.73
CA TRP A 108 21.34 -3.37 12.18
C TRP A 108 20.48 -3.66 13.44
N TYR A 109 20.21 -4.92 13.78
CA TYR A 109 19.57 -5.32 15.03
C TYR A 109 20.34 -4.80 16.25
N LEU A 110 21.67 -4.85 16.15
CA LEU A 110 22.58 -4.36 17.19
C LEU A 110 22.53 -2.83 17.35
N GLY A 111 22.13 -2.12 16.30
CA GLY A 111 21.86 -0.68 16.37
C GLY A 111 20.70 -0.34 17.30
N ASN A 112 19.62 -1.13 17.28
CA ASN A 112 18.48 -0.94 18.19
C ASN A 112 18.86 -1.29 19.64
N LEU A 113 19.60 -2.39 19.84
CA LEU A 113 20.12 -2.76 21.16
C LEU A 113 20.99 -1.66 21.76
N ARG A 114 21.89 -1.08 20.96
CA ARG A 114 22.74 0.04 21.38
C ARG A 114 21.93 1.22 21.92
N ILE A 115 20.81 1.55 21.27
CA ILE A 115 19.96 2.67 21.70
C ILE A 115 19.38 2.36 23.09
N VAL A 116 18.81 1.17 23.27
CA VAL A 116 18.24 0.74 24.56
C VAL A 116 19.30 0.70 25.66
N ILE A 117 20.46 0.08 25.40
CA ILE A 117 21.55 -0.06 26.38
C ILE A 117 22.10 1.30 26.81
N LYS A 118 22.31 2.22 25.87
CA LYS A 118 22.77 3.57 26.18
C LYS A 118 21.76 4.33 27.04
N GLN A 119 20.46 4.22 26.73
CA GLN A 119 19.43 4.87 27.52
C GLN A 119 19.30 4.24 28.90
N TRP A 120 19.36 2.91 29.00
CA TRP A 120 19.35 2.19 30.26
C TRP A 120 20.48 2.69 31.18
N HIS A 121 21.70 2.75 30.66
CA HIS A 121 22.84 3.29 31.38
C HIS A 121 22.65 4.76 31.79
N ALA A 122 22.17 5.60 30.86
CA ALA A 122 21.94 7.03 31.13
C ALA A 122 20.88 7.29 32.21
N MET A 123 19.93 6.37 32.39
CA MET A 123 18.93 6.43 33.46
C MET A 123 19.47 5.94 34.82
N GLY A 124 20.69 5.39 34.87
CA GLY A 124 21.34 4.97 36.11
C GLY A 124 20.79 3.68 36.72
N TYR A 125 19.99 2.91 35.98
CA TYR A 125 19.48 1.62 36.45
C TYR A 125 20.55 0.52 36.41
N PRO A 126 20.51 -0.46 37.33
CA PRO A 126 21.50 -1.54 37.34
C PRO A 126 21.41 -2.42 36.09
N GLY A 127 22.53 -3.05 35.74
CA GLY A 127 22.59 -4.06 34.68
C GLY A 127 23.47 -3.74 33.49
N ILE A 128 23.87 -2.48 33.30
CA ILE A 128 24.77 -2.06 32.23
C ILE A 128 26.07 -1.52 32.86
N ALA A 129 27.20 -2.18 32.59
CA ALA A 129 28.51 -1.70 33.02
C ALA A 129 29.05 -0.59 32.07
N GLU A 130 29.86 0.32 32.59
CA GLU A 130 30.49 1.39 31.79
C GLU A 130 31.30 0.84 30.61
N GLU A 131 32.01 -0.27 30.84
CA GLU A 131 32.80 -0.96 29.80
C GLU A 131 31.95 -1.38 28.59
N VAL A 132 30.68 -1.74 28.80
CA VAL A 132 29.73 -2.07 27.72
C VAL A 132 29.47 -0.86 26.83
N ILE A 133 29.32 0.32 27.43
CA ILE A 133 29.12 1.59 26.70
C ILE A 133 30.37 1.94 25.89
N GLN A 134 31.56 1.75 26.47
CA GLN A 134 32.83 1.96 25.79
C GLN A 134 32.98 1.04 24.57
N VAL A 135 32.65 -0.25 24.69
CA VAL A 135 32.69 -1.20 23.57
C VAL A 135 31.69 -0.82 22.48
N LEU A 136 30.43 -0.55 22.84
CA LEU A 136 29.38 -0.19 21.89
C LEU A 136 29.67 1.11 21.13
N SER A 137 30.34 2.08 21.78
CA SER A 137 30.72 3.34 21.14
C SER A 137 31.78 3.17 20.04
N LYS A 138 32.70 2.20 20.20
CA LYS A 138 33.75 1.87 19.22
C LYS A 138 33.24 1.10 18.00
N TRP A 139 32.09 0.43 18.12
CA TRP A 139 31.54 -0.37 17.03
C TRP A 139 30.91 0.48 15.92
N ARG A 140 31.43 0.37 14.71
CA ARG A 140 30.76 0.83 13.48
C ARG A 140 29.81 -0.26 12.99
N LEU A 141 28.51 0.05 12.94
CA LEU A 141 27.46 -0.86 12.49
C LEU A 141 26.91 -0.39 11.16
N LYS A 142 26.67 -1.32 10.23
CA LYS A 142 26.02 -0.97 8.96
C LYS A 142 24.53 -0.75 9.18
N ALA A 143 24.00 0.27 8.52
CA ALA A 143 22.56 0.43 8.40
C ALA A 143 22.00 -0.63 7.45
N GLY A 144 20.73 -1.02 7.65
CA GLY A 144 20.04 -1.88 6.71
C GLY A 144 19.95 -1.25 5.32
N GLU A 145 19.96 -2.09 4.28
CA GLU A 145 19.84 -1.65 2.89
C GLU A 145 18.48 -0.98 2.65
N LYS A 146 18.48 0.27 2.19
CA LYS A 146 17.27 1.06 1.95
C LYS A 146 17.07 1.28 0.45
N GLY A 147 15.85 1.09 -0.02
CA GLY A 147 15.45 1.47 -1.37
C GLY A 147 15.86 0.50 -2.48
N TYR A 148 16.53 -0.61 -2.17
CA TYR A 148 16.98 -1.61 -3.16
C TYR A 148 15.84 -2.05 -4.10
N ALA A 149 14.68 -2.43 -3.54
CA ALA A 149 13.55 -2.88 -4.35
C ALA A 149 13.06 -1.84 -5.39
N VAL A 150 13.18 -0.55 -5.05
CA VAL A 150 12.83 0.56 -5.96
C VAL A 150 13.93 0.74 -7.00
N GLN A 151 15.19 0.83 -6.55
CA GLN A 151 16.35 1.04 -7.41
C GLN A 151 16.56 -0.12 -8.40
N SER A 152 16.24 -1.34 -8.01
CA SER A 152 16.37 -2.53 -8.85
C SER A 152 15.13 -2.81 -9.70
N MET A 153 14.10 -1.94 -9.65
CA MET A 153 12.81 -2.15 -10.32
C MET A 153 12.21 -3.55 -10.05
N CYS A 154 12.37 -4.06 -8.81
CA CYS A 154 12.05 -5.43 -8.46
C CYS A 154 10.59 -5.78 -8.82
N PRO A 155 10.34 -6.87 -9.57
CA PRO A 155 8.99 -7.24 -9.99
C PRO A 155 8.06 -7.69 -8.87
N GLU A 156 8.61 -8.05 -7.71
CA GLU A 156 7.81 -8.52 -6.58
C GLU A 156 7.61 -7.47 -5.48
N SER A 157 8.61 -6.63 -5.22
CA SER A 157 8.63 -5.71 -4.08
C SER A 157 8.89 -4.25 -4.47
N GLY A 158 9.20 -3.99 -5.73
CA GLY A 158 9.43 -2.67 -6.28
C GLY A 158 8.16 -2.03 -6.85
N PRO A 159 8.31 -0.91 -7.58
CA PRO A 159 7.21 -0.26 -8.28
C PRO A 159 6.57 -1.20 -9.33
N LEU A 160 5.29 -0.93 -9.60
CA LEU A 160 4.56 -1.52 -10.72
C LEU A 160 4.97 -0.85 -12.02
N THR A 161 4.91 -1.59 -13.13
CA THR A 161 4.95 -0.99 -14.47
C THR A 161 3.62 -0.30 -14.78
N ASP A 162 3.58 0.47 -15.86
CA ASP A 162 2.33 1.10 -16.31
C ASP A 162 1.29 0.05 -16.73
N THR A 163 1.72 -1.02 -17.40
CA THR A 163 0.87 -2.15 -17.78
C THR A 163 0.30 -2.86 -16.55
N GLU A 164 1.13 -3.18 -15.55
CA GLU A 164 0.69 -3.77 -14.29
C GLU A 164 -0.29 -2.86 -13.55
N MET A 165 0.02 -1.55 -13.46
CA MET A 165 -0.81 -0.58 -12.76
C MET A 165 -2.18 -0.43 -13.43
N GLN A 166 -2.23 -0.29 -14.76
CA GLN A 166 -3.47 -0.22 -15.52
C GLN A 166 -4.29 -1.52 -15.38
N GLY A 167 -3.63 -2.67 -15.44
CA GLY A 167 -4.26 -3.98 -15.23
C GLY A 167 -4.87 -4.11 -13.84
N VAL A 168 -4.16 -3.68 -12.79
CA VAL A 168 -4.63 -3.70 -11.40
C VAL A 168 -5.85 -2.80 -11.23
N ILE A 169 -5.81 -1.53 -11.68
CA ILE A 169 -6.95 -0.61 -11.55
C ILE A 169 -8.18 -1.15 -12.28
N GLN A 170 -8.01 -1.62 -13.52
CA GLN A 170 -9.13 -2.17 -14.28
C GLN A 170 -9.73 -3.41 -13.60
N ALA A 171 -8.89 -4.34 -13.18
CA ALA A 171 -9.36 -5.58 -12.56
C ALA A 171 -10.04 -5.34 -11.21
N ILE A 172 -9.63 -4.31 -10.44
CA ILE A 172 -10.34 -3.87 -9.23
C ILE A 172 -11.75 -3.38 -9.60
N THR A 173 -11.87 -2.49 -10.59
CA THR A 173 -13.17 -1.95 -11.03
C THR A 173 -14.10 -3.06 -11.54
N THR A 174 -13.58 -3.97 -12.36
CA THR A 174 -14.33 -5.14 -12.85
C THR A 174 -14.78 -6.03 -11.69
N ALA A 175 -13.86 -6.40 -10.79
CA ALA A 175 -14.18 -7.26 -9.66
C ALA A 175 -15.20 -6.63 -8.70
N PHE A 176 -15.15 -5.31 -8.51
CA PHE A 176 -16.16 -4.59 -7.75
C PHE A 176 -17.53 -4.62 -8.45
N SER A 177 -17.57 -4.35 -9.76
CA SER A 177 -18.81 -4.36 -10.54
C SER A 177 -19.50 -5.75 -10.60
N GLU A 178 -18.71 -6.81 -10.47
CA GLU A 178 -19.17 -8.20 -10.44
C GLU A 178 -19.47 -8.72 -9.02
N GLY A 179 -19.34 -7.87 -7.99
CA GLY A 179 -19.57 -8.24 -6.60
C GLY A 179 -18.49 -9.15 -5.99
N ARG A 180 -17.36 -9.37 -6.68
CA ARG A 180 -16.22 -10.17 -6.20
C ARG A 180 -15.36 -9.44 -5.17
N LEU A 181 -15.40 -8.10 -5.17
CA LEU A 181 -14.75 -7.27 -4.16
C LEU A 181 -15.78 -6.50 -3.35
N ALA A 182 -15.55 -6.40 -2.03
CA ALA A 182 -16.36 -5.56 -1.16
C ALA A 182 -16.05 -4.07 -1.39
N LEU A 183 -17.00 -3.19 -1.06
CA LEU A 183 -16.85 -1.74 -1.16
C LEU A 183 -15.64 -1.23 -0.37
N VAL A 184 -15.48 -1.67 0.88
CA VAL A 184 -14.35 -1.27 1.74
C VAL A 184 -13.00 -1.67 1.15
N ASP A 185 -12.91 -2.88 0.58
CA ASP A 185 -11.70 -3.39 -0.06
C ASP A 185 -11.34 -2.56 -1.29
N THR A 186 -12.36 -2.20 -2.08
CA THR A 186 -12.24 -1.39 -3.31
C THR A 186 -11.83 0.05 -2.98
N ALA A 187 -12.58 0.71 -2.09
CA ALA A 187 -12.33 2.09 -1.65
C ALA A 187 -10.91 2.25 -1.07
N LEU A 188 -10.50 1.33 -0.19
CA LEU A 188 -9.17 1.38 0.42
C LEU A 188 -8.07 1.15 -0.62
N THR A 189 -8.24 0.18 -1.52
CA THR A 189 -7.23 -0.14 -2.54
C THR A 189 -7.08 0.97 -3.56
N LEU A 190 -8.17 1.52 -4.08
CA LEU A 190 -8.12 2.65 -5.01
C LEU A 190 -7.52 3.89 -4.34
N THR A 191 -7.79 4.14 -3.06
CA THR A 191 -7.13 5.23 -2.33
C THR A 191 -5.62 5.04 -2.30
N PHE A 192 -5.11 3.84 -2.01
CA PHE A 192 -3.66 3.59 -2.06
C PHE A 192 -3.09 3.72 -3.47
N ALA A 193 -3.77 3.11 -4.45
CA ALA A 193 -3.31 3.04 -5.82
C ALA A 193 -3.20 4.42 -6.48
N LEU A 194 -4.19 5.28 -6.24
CA LEU A 194 -4.29 6.58 -6.91
C LEU A 194 -3.59 7.72 -6.15
N THR A 195 -3.27 7.55 -4.86
CA THR A 195 -2.67 8.63 -4.05
C THR A 195 -1.26 8.34 -3.54
N GLY A 196 -0.82 7.07 -3.55
CA GLY A 196 0.51 6.67 -3.05
C GLY A 196 0.75 6.97 -1.55
N ARG A 197 -0.32 7.23 -0.78
CA ARG A 197 -0.24 7.60 0.65
C ARG A 197 0.12 6.40 1.51
N ARG A 198 0.74 6.66 2.66
CA ARG A 198 1.15 5.59 3.58
C ARG A 198 -0.08 4.94 4.23
N PRO A 199 -0.03 3.63 4.57
CA PRO A 199 -1.12 2.94 5.29
C PRO A 199 -1.65 3.67 6.52
N VAL A 200 -0.75 4.19 7.35
CA VAL A 200 -1.12 4.93 8.56
C VAL A 200 -1.88 6.23 8.26
N GLN A 201 -1.67 6.85 7.09
CA GLN A 201 -2.38 8.07 6.69
C GLN A 201 -3.78 7.77 6.17
N VAL A 202 -3.91 6.73 5.33
CA VAL A 202 -5.20 6.32 4.76
C VAL A 202 -6.12 5.76 5.84
N THR A 203 -5.60 4.89 6.71
CA THR A 203 -6.38 4.34 7.84
C THR A 203 -6.66 5.37 8.94
N ALA A 204 -6.08 6.56 8.87
CA ALA A 204 -6.35 7.65 9.80
C ALA A 204 -7.44 8.61 9.30
N LEU A 205 -7.95 8.42 8.07
CA LEU A 205 -8.97 9.29 7.49
C LEU A 205 -10.30 9.22 8.25
N LYS A 206 -10.92 10.38 8.37
CA LYS A 206 -12.29 10.57 8.83
C LYS A 206 -13.17 11.02 7.66
N ILE A 207 -14.49 10.89 7.78
CA ILE A 207 -15.43 11.31 6.73
C ILE A 207 -15.22 12.79 6.37
N LYS A 208 -14.98 13.67 7.35
CA LYS A 208 -14.71 15.10 7.13
C LYS A 208 -13.48 15.43 6.28
N ASP A 209 -12.59 14.45 6.07
CA ASP A 209 -11.39 14.66 5.25
C ASP A 209 -11.70 14.60 3.75
N LEU A 210 -12.90 14.16 3.38
CA LEU A 210 -13.42 14.21 2.02
C LEU A 210 -14.02 15.60 1.76
N ILE A 211 -13.35 16.39 0.93
CA ILE A 211 -13.70 17.78 0.66
C ILE A 211 -14.12 17.95 -0.80
N LYS A 212 -15.32 18.47 -1.01
CA LYS A 212 -15.81 18.99 -2.30
C LYS A 212 -15.67 20.51 -2.30
N GLN A 213 -15.07 21.07 -3.34
CA GLN A 213 -14.90 22.50 -3.55
C GLN A 213 -15.43 22.89 -4.92
N THR A 214 -16.45 23.74 -4.98
CA THR A 214 -16.92 24.30 -6.26
C THR A 214 -16.13 25.57 -6.54
N GLY A 215 -15.41 25.60 -7.66
CA GLY A 215 -14.65 26.77 -8.08
C GLY A 215 -15.55 27.92 -8.54
N LYS A 216 -14.97 29.10 -8.73
CA LYS A 216 -15.67 30.26 -9.32
C LYS A 216 -16.17 29.98 -10.74
N ASP A 217 -15.58 29.00 -11.41
CA ASP A 217 -15.94 28.47 -12.72
C ASP A 217 -17.15 27.51 -12.68
N GLY A 218 -17.72 27.23 -11.51
CA GLY A 218 -18.80 26.26 -11.33
C GLY A 218 -18.34 24.80 -11.41
N ILE A 219 -17.03 24.56 -11.56
CA ILE A 219 -16.47 23.21 -11.69
C ILE A 219 -16.14 22.67 -10.30
N ASP A 220 -16.71 21.51 -10.00
CA ASP A 220 -16.44 20.78 -8.77
C ASP A 220 -15.04 20.16 -8.77
N ARG A 221 -14.33 20.36 -7.65
CA ARG A 221 -13.00 19.81 -7.38
C ARG A 221 -13.05 18.98 -6.12
N PHE A 222 -12.54 17.77 -6.18
CA PHE A 222 -12.56 16.81 -5.08
C PHE A 222 -11.17 16.64 -4.48
N VAL A 223 -11.08 16.70 -3.16
CA VAL A 223 -9.81 16.70 -2.42
C VAL A 223 -9.93 15.80 -1.19
N ILE A 224 -8.89 15.03 -0.93
CA ILE A 224 -8.70 14.36 0.37
C ILE A 224 -7.70 15.15 1.20
N SER A 225 -8.07 15.50 2.43
CA SER A 225 -7.17 16.09 3.42
C SER A 225 -6.53 14.99 4.27
N PHE A 226 -5.34 14.51 3.86
CA PHE A 226 -4.64 13.44 4.56
C PHE A 226 -3.95 13.97 5.82
N PRO A 227 -4.11 13.32 6.99
CA PRO A 227 -3.28 13.61 8.13
C PRO A 227 -1.83 13.22 7.83
N ARG A 228 -0.88 14.11 8.15
CA ARG A 228 0.54 13.81 7.95
C ARG A 228 1.01 12.82 9.00
N ALA A 229 1.86 11.88 8.57
CA ALA A 229 2.46 10.88 9.44
C ALA A 229 3.95 11.16 9.65
N LYS A 230 4.53 10.57 10.70
CA LYS A 230 5.97 10.64 11.03
C LYS A 230 6.50 12.07 11.17
N GLN A 231 5.63 13.02 11.55
CA GLN A 231 6.05 14.38 11.87
C GLN A 231 6.62 14.40 13.29
N PHE A 232 7.81 14.98 13.44
CA PHE A 232 8.49 15.04 14.74
C PHE A 232 7.71 15.95 15.69
N TYR A 233 7.58 15.54 16.96
CA TYR A 233 6.86 16.25 18.02
C TYR A 233 5.37 16.58 17.79
N GLN A 234 4.74 16.10 16.71
CA GLN A 234 3.32 16.35 16.48
C GLN A 234 2.45 15.22 17.05
N GLY A 235 1.32 15.60 17.66
CA GLY A 235 0.30 14.66 18.11
C GLY A 235 -0.61 14.17 16.98
N TRP A 236 -1.53 13.26 17.33
CA TRP A 236 -2.55 12.71 16.42
C TRP A 236 -3.27 13.79 15.62
N ARG A 237 -3.27 13.65 14.29
CA ARG A 237 -4.00 14.51 13.33
C ARG A 237 -3.83 16.03 13.57
N ARG A 238 -2.61 16.47 13.90
CA ARG A 238 -2.27 17.89 14.11
C ARG A 238 -1.89 18.65 12.83
N SER A 239 -1.49 17.94 11.77
CA SER A 239 -1.16 18.54 10.46
C SER A 239 -1.72 17.71 9.31
N PHE A 240 -2.00 18.39 8.20
CA PHE A 240 -2.66 17.81 7.04
C PHE A 240 -2.00 18.23 5.73
N SER A 241 -2.13 17.37 4.72
CA SER A 241 -1.76 17.63 3.33
C SER A 241 -2.97 17.38 2.43
N LYS A 242 -3.31 18.34 1.58
CA LYS A 242 -4.40 18.19 0.61
C LYS A 242 -3.90 17.44 -0.63
N PHE A 243 -4.72 16.55 -1.16
CA PHE A 243 -4.44 15.83 -2.40
C PHE A 243 -5.69 15.80 -3.28
N PRO A 244 -5.63 16.37 -4.50
CA PRO A 244 -6.75 16.33 -5.43
C PRO A 244 -6.97 14.89 -5.93
N ILE A 245 -8.23 14.52 -6.11
CA ILE A 245 -8.63 13.19 -6.58
C ILE A 245 -9.63 13.28 -7.73
N SER A 246 -9.76 12.20 -8.51
CA SER A 246 -10.78 12.09 -9.53
C SER A 246 -12.18 11.98 -8.93
N GLU A 247 -13.18 12.35 -9.72
CA GLU A 247 -14.60 12.18 -9.36
C GLU A 247 -14.94 10.71 -9.11
N ASP A 248 -14.39 9.77 -9.89
CA ASP A 248 -14.62 8.34 -9.69
C ASP A 248 -14.19 7.87 -8.30
N LEU A 249 -12.99 8.26 -7.85
CA LEU A 249 -12.53 7.93 -6.50
C LEU A 249 -13.40 8.63 -5.44
N TRP A 250 -13.79 9.88 -5.69
CA TRP A 250 -14.68 10.61 -4.80
C TRP A 250 -16.01 9.87 -4.59
N LEU A 251 -16.66 9.43 -5.67
CA LEU A 251 -17.94 8.72 -5.62
C LEU A 251 -17.82 7.39 -4.85
N VAL A 252 -16.76 6.61 -5.07
CA VAL A 252 -16.49 5.37 -4.32
C VAL A 252 -16.29 5.67 -2.83
N LEU A 253 -15.56 6.73 -2.47
CA LEU A 253 -15.33 7.12 -1.09
C LEU A 253 -16.60 7.66 -0.41
N GLN A 254 -17.47 8.35 -1.14
CA GLN A 254 -18.77 8.78 -0.65
C GLN A 254 -19.69 7.58 -0.35
N GLN A 255 -19.70 6.56 -1.21
CA GLN A 255 -20.42 5.31 -0.93
C GLN A 255 -19.88 4.63 0.34
N GLN A 256 -18.55 4.57 0.49
CA GLN A 256 -17.93 4.05 1.71
C GLN A 256 -18.32 4.86 2.95
N ALA A 257 -18.34 6.19 2.86
CA ALA A 257 -18.76 7.06 3.97
C ALA A 257 -20.23 6.82 4.37
N THR A 258 -21.13 6.60 3.40
CA THR A 258 -22.53 6.23 3.68
C THR A 258 -22.64 4.85 4.32
N ALA A 259 -21.89 3.86 3.81
CA ALA A 259 -21.87 2.51 4.39
C ALA A 259 -21.39 2.54 5.86
N VAL A 260 -20.33 3.30 6.15
CA VAL A 260 -19.83 3.49 7.52
C VAL A 260 -20.90 4.09 8.44
N GLN A 261 -21.62 5.12 7.99
CA GLN A 261 -22.70 5.71 8.80
C GLN A 261 -23.80 4.70 9.13
N GLN A 262 -24.15 3.84 8.18
CA GLN A 262 -25.12 2.76 8.38
C GLN A 262 -24.59 1.70 9.36
N GLU A 263 -23.33 1.27 9.22
CA GLU A 263 -22.70 0.31 10.14
C GLU A 263 -22.67 0.84 11.58
N PHE A 264 -22.28 2.10 11.78
CA PHE A 264 -22.32 2.72 13.10
C PHE A 264 -23.75 2.80 13.66
N THR A 265 -24.72 3.18 12.84
CA THR A 265 -26.14 3.26 13.24
C THR A 265 -26.65 1.90 13.74
N ASN A 266 -26.31 0.83 13.00
CA ASN A 266 -26.69 -0.54 13.37
C ASN A 266 -25.99 -0.98 14.67
N MET A 267 -24.70 -0.69 14.82
CA MET A 267 -23.92 -1.12 15.99
C MET A 267 -24.30 -0.40 17.28
N ILE A 268 -24.72 0.86 17.22
CA ILE A 268 -25.17 1.61 18.40
C ILE A 268 -26.67 1.47 18.68
N GLY A 269 -27.42 0.78 17.79
CA GLY A 269 -28.86 0.61 17.92
C GLY A 269 -29.68 1.90 17.76
N GLY A 270 -29.14 2.91 17.06
CA GLY A 270 -29.76 4.22 16.96
C GLY A 270 -29.03 5.16 15.99
N LYS A 271 -29.62 6.31 15.70
CA LYS A 271 -29.05 7.28 14.75
C LYS A 271 -27.76 7.90 15.31
N VAL A 272 -26.69 7.89 14.52
CA VAL A 272 -25.47 8.63 14.85
C VAL A 272 -25.78 10.14 14.91
N PRO A 273 -25.43 10.85 16.00
CA PRO A 273 -25.62 12.30 16.07
C PRO A 273 -24.95 13.02 14.91
N ALA A 274 -25.66 13.97 14.29
CA ALA A 274 -25.17 14.66 13.08
C ALA A 274 -23.79 15.31 13.27
N LYS A 275 -23.50 15.84 14.47
CA LYS A 275 -22.19 16.41 14.83
C LYS A 275 -21.03 15.40 14.80
N LEU A 276 -21.31 14.11 14.98
CA LEU A 276 -20.31 13.04 15.04
C LEU A 276 -20.09 12.35 13.69
N ILE A 277 -21.03 12.47 12.74
CA ILE A 277 -20.90 11.87 11.40
C ILE A 277 -19.58 12.26 10.73
N PRO A 278 -19.17 13.54 10.69
CA PRO A 278 -17.89 13.93 10.07
C PRO A 278 -16.66 13.36 10.81
N GLU A 279 -16.80 13.00 12.09
CA GLU A 279 -15.73 12.46 12.92
C GLU A 279 -15.54 10.94 12.79
N LEU A 280 -16.49 10.24 12.14
CA LEU A 280 -16.39 8.80 11.93
C LEU A 280 -15.15 8.46 11.09
N PRO A 281 -14.40 7.39 11.45
CA PRO A 281 -13.33 6.87 10.61
C PRO A 281 -13.89 6.44 9.26
N LEU A 282 -13.26 6.84 8.16
CA LEU A 282 -13.65 6.39 6.81
C LEU A 282 -13.46 4.87 6.64
N PHE A 283 -12.50 4.31 7.39
CA PHE A 283 -12.23 2.88 7.48
C PHE A 283 -12.24 2.47 8.96
N PRO A 284 -13.40 2.09 9.52
CA PRO A 284 -13.53 1.80 10.93
C PRO A 284 -13.09 0.38 11.31
N ASN A 285 -12.87 0.17 12.60
CA ASN A 285 -12.75 -1.13 13.25
C ASN A 285 -13.82 -1.22 14.34
N LEU A 286 -15.02 -1.67 13.97
CA LEU A 286 -16.15 -1.73 14.89
C LEU A 286 -16.05 -2.85 15.93
N SER A 287 -15.14 -3.82 15.73
CA SER A 287 -14.91 -4.91 16.70
C SER A 287 -14.39 -4.43 18.07
N VAL A 288 -13.87 -3.21 18.15
CA VAL A 288 -13.38 -2.60 19.40
C VAL A 288 -14.30 -1.51 19.92
N LEU A 289 -15.44 -1.28 19.25
CA LEU A 289 -16.46 -0.35 19.73
C LEU A 289 -17.02 -0.87 21.06
N ASN A 290 -16.97 -0.04 22.09
CA ASN A 290 -17.53 -0.37 23.40
C ASN A 290 -18.84 0.40 23.60
N PRO A 291 -20.01 -0.26 23.66
CA PRO A 291 -21.29 0.41 23.89
C PRO A 291 -21.39 1.15 25.22
N ASN A 292 -20.57 0.77 26.22
CA ASN A 292 -20.58 1.39 27.55
C ASN A 292 -19.80 2.72 27.61
N ILE A 293 -19.10 3.09 26.55
CA ILE A 293 -18.34 4.34 26.45
C ILE A 293 -19.03 5.22 25.40
N SER A 294 -19.16 6.52 25.68
CA SER A 294 -19.76 7.44 24.71
C SER A 294 -19.02 7.39 23.37
N LEU A 295 -19.76 7.42 22.27
CA LEU A 295 -19.18 7.41 20.93
C LEU A 295 -18.22 8.60 20.72
N GLU A 296 -18.56 9.76 21.28
CA GLU A 296 -17.74 10.97 21.21
C GLU A 296 -16.34 10.76 21.81
N GLU A 297 -16.23 10.09 22.96
CA GLU A 297 -14.94 9.74 23.59
C GLU A 297 -14.10 8.83 22.68
N GLN A 298 -14.74 7.79 22.13
CA GLN A 298 -14.07 6.81 21.28
C GLN A 298 -13.60 7.39 19.93
N LEU A 299 -14.20 8.49 19.48
CA LEU A 299 -13.85 9.20 18.24
C LEU A 299 -12.78 10.29 18.42
N ARG A 300 -12.35 10.61 19.65
CA ARG A 300 -11.33 11.64 19.91
C ARG A 300 -9.97 11.28 19.31
N MET A 301 -9.60 10.01 19.39
CA MET A 301 -8.31 9.49 18.91
C MET A 301 -8.53 8.47 17.77
N ASP A 302 -7.60 7.52 17.62
CA ASP A 302 -7.61 6.54 16.54
C ASP A 302 -8.22 5.18 16.94
N TYR A 303 -8.85 5.07 18.12
CA TYR A 303 -9.33 3.82 18.71
C TYR A 303 -10.19 2.97 17.76
N LEU A 304 -11.17 3.63 17.12
CA LEU A 304 -12.11 2.97 16.21
C LEU A 304 -11.61 2.92 14.76
N HIS A 305 -10.37 3.30 14.48
CA HIS A 305 -9.84 3.26 13.12
C HIS A 305 -9.30 1.87 12.77
N MET A 306 -9.37 1.50 11.49
CA MET A 306 -8.78 0.27 10.97
C MET A 306 -7.29 0.18 11.35
N ARG A 307 -6.86 -0.98 11.83
CA ARG A 307 -5.44 -1.24 12.10
C ARG A 307 -4.65 -1.26 10.78
N THR A 308 -3.47 -0.66 10.79
CA THR A 308 -2.54 -0.63 9.65
C THR A 308 -2.18 -2.04 9.17
N SER A 309 -2.06 -3.02 10.08
CA SER A 309 -1.77 -4.42 9.74
C SER A 309 -2.86 -5.09 8.90
N LYS A 310 -4.12 -4.65 9.02
CA LYS A 310 -5.23 -5.16 8.19
C LYS A 310 -5.09 -4.78 6.72
N THR A 311 -4.42 -3.65 6.42
CA THR A 311 -4.19 -3.21 5.04
C THR A 311 -3.37 -4.23 4.24
N GLY A 312 -2.35 -4.86 4.85
CA GLY A 312 -1.54 -5.89 4.18
C GLY A 312 -2.36 -7.13 3.84
N ASN A 313 -3.16 -7.64 4.79
CA ASN A 313 -4.03 -8.78 4.57
C ASN A 313 -5.10 -8.49 3.50
N LEU A 314 -5.65 -7.27 3.51
CA LEU A 314 -6.61 -6.82 2.52
C LEU A 314 -5.98 -6.76 1.13
N MET A 315 -4.76 -6.23 0.98
CA MET A 315 -4.05 -6.24 -0.32
C MET A 315 -3.80 -7.66 -0.82
N CYS A 316 -3.46 -8.61 0.05
CA CYS A 316 -3.34 -10.02 -0.32
C CYS A 316 -4.68 -10.62 -0.79
N LYS A 317 -5.79 -10.29 -0.11
CA LYS A 317 -7.14 -10.71 -0.53
C LYS A 317 -7.50 -10.12 -1.90
N VAL A 318 -7.27 -8.83 -2.10
CA VAL A 318 -7.55 -8.14 -3.37
C VAL A 318 -6.71 -8.72 -4.50
N SER A 319 -5.40 -8.89 -4.29
CA SER A 319 -4.48 -9.52 -5.26
C SER A 319 -5.00 -10.89 -5.74
N LYS A 320 -5.46 -11.74 -4.82
CA LYS A 320 -6.08 -13.04 -5.18
C LYS A 320 -7.40 -12.89 -5.93
N ALA A 321 -8.25 -11.97 -5.50
CA ALA A 321 -9.56 -11.77 -6.11
C ALA A 321 -9.49 -11.19 -7.53
N ILE A 322 -8.53 -10.31 -7.81
CA ILE A 322 -8.34 -9.73 -9.15
C ILE A 322 -7.48 -10.62 -10.05
N ASN A 323 -6.62 -11.47 -9.48
CA ASN A 323 -5.77 -12.44 -10.17
C ASN A 323 -5.02 -11.88 -11.40
N VAL A 324 -4.51 -10.65 -11.30
CA VAL A 324 -3.76 -10.01 -12.40
C VAL A 324 -2.37 -10.64 -12.51
N THR A 325 -2.01 -11.07 -13.70
CA THR A 325 -0.70 -11.62 -14.03
C THR A 325 0.27 -10.49 -14.42
N SER A 326 1.50 -10.52 -13.91
CA SER A 326 2.56 -9.58 -14.30
C SER A 326 3.10 -9.96 -15.68
N GLU A 327 3.19 -9.00 -16.60
CA GLU A 327 3.85 -9.21 -17.90
C GLU A 327 5.36 -9.46 -17.76
N ARG A 328 5.95 -9.12 -16.61
CA ARG A 328 7.39 -9.30 -16.34
C ARG A 328 7.74 -10.70 -15.87
N THR A 329 6.85 -11.36 -15.14
CA THR A 329 7.14 -12.65 -14.48
C THR A 329 6.22 -13.77 -14.93
N GLY A 330 5.08 -13.48 -15.56
CA GLY A 330 4.04 -14.47 -15.85
C GLY A 330 3.37 -15.02 -14.58
N GLN A 331 3.60 -14.41 -13.41
CA GLN A 331 3.04 -14.82 -12.13
C GLN A 331 2.05 -13.78 -11.59
N PRO A 332 1.14 -14.16 -10.68
CA PRO A 332 0.21 -13.21 -10.06
C PRO A 332 0.93 -12.05 -9.36
N ILE A 333 0.44 -10.83 -9.56
CA ILE A 333 1.03 -9.61 -8.98
C ILE A 333 0.80 -9.60 -7.46
N LYS A 334 1.90 -9.49 -6.71
CA LYS A 334 1.88 -9.26 -5.26
C LYS A 334 1.56 -7.80 -4.97
N LEU A 335 0.42 -7.50 -4.34
CA LEU A 335 0.05 -6.14 -3.97
C LEU A 335 0.36 -5.83 -2.50
N PHE A 336 0.88 -4.63 -2.25
CA PHE A 336 0.95 -4.02 -0.92
C PHE A 336 1.04 -2.49 -1.06
N PRO A 337 0.65 -1.70 -0.05
CA PRO A 337 0.44 -0.26 -0.22
C PRO A 337 1.70 0.51 -0.63
N TYR A 338 2.87 0.05 -0.17
CA TYR A 338 4.15 0.66 -0.54
C TYR A 338 4.50 0.47 -2.01
N ARG A 339 4.01 -0.57 -2.72
CA ARG A 339 4.24 -0.68 -4.17
C ARG A 339 3.60 0.48 -4.92
N PHE A 340 2.35 0.82 -4.61
CA PHE A 340 1.67 1.97 -5.22
C PHE A 340 2.40 3.28 -4.96
N ARG A 341 2.88 3.46 -3.72
CA ARG A 341 3.72 4.59 -3.36
C ARG A 341 5.01 4.64 -4.18
N TYR A 342 5.68 3.50 -4.35
CA TYR A 342 6.89 3.40 -5.15
C TYR A 342 6.60 3.68 -6.63
N THR A 343 5.49 3.17 -7.16
CA THR A 343 5.03 3.45 -8.52
C THR A 343 4.84 4.95 -8.73
N LEU A 344 4.11 5.63 -7.84
CA LEU A 344 3.91 7.09 -7.93
C LEU A 344 5.24 7.85 -7.91
N GLY A 345 6.11 7.55 -6.94
CA GLY A 345 7.41 8.22 -6.83
C GLY A 345 8.31 7.99 -8.04
N THR A 346 8.33 6.76 -8.55
CA THR A 346 9.11 6.39 -9.74
C THR A 346 8.56 7.03 -11.00
N ASN A 347 7.23 7.10 -11.16
CA ASN A 347 6.60 7.73 -12.32
C ASN A 347 6.88 9.24 -12.36
N LEU A 348 6.77 9.93 -11.22
CA LEU A 348 7.13 11.36 -11.13
C LEU A 348 8.61 11.59 -11.43
N ALA A 349 9.50 10.70 -10.98
CA ALA A 349 10.92 10.78 -11.31
C ALA A 349 11.16 10.60 -12.82
N ARG A 350 10.50 9.62 -13.45
CA ARG A 350 10.57 9.38 -14.91
C ARG A 350 10.05 10.56 -15.73
N GLU A 351 9.02 11.26 -15.25
CA GLU A 351 8.51 12.49 -15.87
C GLU A 351 9.43 13.71 -15.68
N GLY A 352 10.63 13.52 -15.13
CA GLY A 352 11.59 14.59 -14.91
C GLY A 352 11.16 15.58 -13.82
N LYS A 353 10.21 15.22 -12.95
CA LYS A 353 9.81 16.10 -11.84
C LYS A 353 10.97 16.26 -10.88
N ARG A 354 11.20 17.50 -10.43
CA ARG A 354 12.25 17.83 -9.47
C ARG A 354 12.01 17.13 -8.13
N GLU A 355 13.10 16.86 -7.39
CA GLU A 355 13.03 16.09 -6.14
C GLU A 355 12.03 16.65 -5.12
N TYR A 356 11.89 17.98 -5.03
CA TYR A 356 10.94 18.60 -4.11
C TYR A 356 9.47 18.33 -4.48
N LEU A 357 9.13 18.26 -5.78
CA LEU A 357 7.78 17.90 -6.23
C LEU A 357 7.47 16.44 -5.92
N ILE A 358 8.47 15.56 -6.06
CA ILE A 358 8.33 14.15 -5.68
C ILE A 358 8.14 14.02 -4.16
N ALA A 359 8.94 14.76 -3.37
CA ALA A 359 8.79 14.83 -1.93
C ALA A 359 7.38 15.31 -1.52
N GLU A 360 6.88 16.38 -2.14
CA GLU A 360 5.56 16.93 -1.87
C GLU A 360 4.44 15.94 -2.23
N ALA A 361 4.48 15.37 -3.44
CA ALA A 361 3.50 14.39 -3.90
C ALA A 361 3.42 13.15 -2.99
N LEU A 362 4.56 12.72 -2.46
CA LEU A 362 4.66 11.59 -1.55
C LEU A 362 4.48 11.96 -0.08
N ASP A 363 4.29 13.23 0.28
CA ASP A 363 4.20 13.67 1.67
C ASP A 363 5.48 13.37 2.48
N HIS A 364 6.62 13.75 1.93
CA HIS A 364 7.88 13.81 2.66
C HIS A 364 8.03 15.18 3.31
N THR A 365 8.79 15.22 4.41
CA THR A 365 9.19 16.48 5.05
C THR A 365 10.43 17.07 4.38
N ASP A 366 11.28 16.21 3.79
CA ASP A 366 12.51 16.58 3.11
C ASP A 366 12.76 15.68 1.88
N THR A 367 13.88 15.92 1.19
CA THR A 367 14.27 15.17 -0.02
C THR A 367 15.21 13.99 0.28
N GLN A 368 15.57 13.70 1.53
CA GLN A 368 16.60 12.70 1.88
C GLN A 368 16.27 11.29 1.34
N HIS A 369 14.98 10.99 1.23
CA HIS A 369 14.47 9.71 0.75
C HIS A 369 13.94 9.74 -0.68
N VAL A 370 14.08 10.85 -1.40
CA VAL A 370 13.63 10.97 -2.80
C VAL A 370 14.62 10.32 -3.77
N GLY A 371 15.91 10.39 -3.47
CA GLY A 371 16.96 9.84 -4.34
C GLY A 371 16.79 8.37 -4.69
N VAL A 372 16.02 7.58 -3.93
CA VAL A 372 15.73 6.17 -4.26
C VAL A 372 14.89 6.01 -5.54
N TYR A 373 14.09 7.02 -5.92
CA TYR A 373 13.26 7.01 -7.14
C TYR A 373 14.01 7.52 -8.37
N VAL A 374 15.00 8.38 -8.16
CA VAL A 374 15.76 9.05 -9.23
C VAL A 374 16.99 8.23 -9.65
N LYS A 375 17.61 7.50 -8.70
CA LYS A 375 18.94 6.86 -8.88
C LYS A 375 19.01 5.65 -9.81
N ASN A 376 17.95 5.31 -10.54
CA ASN A 376 17.95 4.27 -11.57
C ASN A 376 16.66 4.42 -12.40
N ILE A 377 16.50 5.54 -13.11
CA ILE A 377 15.56 5.57 -14.24
C ILE A 377 16.30 4.83 -15.37
N PRO A 378 15.97 3.58 -15.69
CA PRO A 378 16.66 2.90 -16.76
C PRO A 378 16.26 3.60 -18.07
N ASP A 379 17.24 4.00 -18.87
CA ASP A 379 17.10 4.17 -20.33
C ASP A 379 16.62 2.87 -21.02
N ILE A 380 16.51 1.78 -20.27
CA ILE A 380 16.01 0.47 -20.71
C ILE A 380 14.47 0.46 -20.61
N VAL A 381 13.80 1.34 -21.34
CA VAL A 381 12.39 1.13 -21.69
C VAL A 381 12.39 0.46 -23.06
N LYS A 382 12.22 -0.85 -23.06
CA LYS A 382 12.26 -1.67 -24.28
C LYS A 382 11.12 -1.26 -25.22
N HIS A 383 11.45 -1.05 -26.48
CA HIS A 383 10.49 -0.85 -27.55
C HIS A 383 9.59 -2.10 -27.69
N ILE A 384 8.28 -1.96 -27.51
CA ILE A 384 7.33 -3.03 -27.83
C ILE A 384 7.06 -2.95 -29.34
N ASN A 385 7.77 -3.77 -30.12
CA ASN A 385 7.43 -3.99 -31.53
C ASN A 385 6.42 -5.15 -31.67
N LYS A 386 5.89 -5.39 -32.87
CA LYS A 386 4.87 -6.44 -33.12
C LYS A 386 5.30 -7.82 -32.60
N ALA A 387 6.55 -8.22 -32.83
CA ALA A 387 7.07 -9.51 -32.39
C ALA A 387 7.16 -9.62 -30.85
N VAL A 388 7.60 -8.56 -30.18
CA VAL A 388 7.63 -8.49 -28.71
C VAL A 388 6.20 -8.49 -28.15
N ALA A 389 5.29 -7.73 -28.75
CA ALA A 389 3.89 -7.66 -28.33
C ALA A 389 3.22 -9.03 -28.39
N LEU A 390 3.35 -9.76 -29.50
CA LEU A 390 2.78 -11.11 -29.67
C LEU A 390 3.34 -12.11 -28.66
N ARG A 391 4.63 -12.02 -28.31
CA ARG A 391 5.23 -12.89 -27.27
C ARG A 391 4.77 -12.57 -25.86
N LEU A 392 4.56 -11.28 -25.54
CA LEU A 392 4.13 -10.84 -24.21
C LEU A 392 2.61 -10.95 -24.02
N ALA A 393 1.83 -10.93 -25.09
CA ALA A 393 0.38 -10.88 -25.04
C ALA A 393 -0.28 -11.99 -24.18
N PRO A 394 0.12 -13.28 -24.28
CA PRO A 394 -0.44 -14.32 -23.43
C PRO A 394 -0.15 -14.11 -21.93
N LEU A 395 0.99 -13.51 -21.60
CA LEU A 395 1.42 -13.25 -20.22
C LEU A 395 0.69 -12.05 -19.60
N ALA A 396 0.46 -11.02 -20.41
CA ALA A 396 -0.15 -9.77 -19.95
C ALA A 396 -1.65 -9.92 -19.64
N GLN A 397 -2.33 -10.90 -20.24
CA GLN A 397 -3.78 -11.13 -20.11
C GLN A 397 -4.58 -9.83 -20.26
N ALA A 398 -4.15 -8.95 -21.18
CA ALA A 398 -4.69 -7.60 -21.29
C ALA A 398 -6.09 -7.58 -21.95
N PHE A 399 -6.39 -8.60 -22.78
CA PHE A 399 -7.72 -8.86 -23.31
C PHE A 399 -8.55 -9.67 -22.30
N GLN A 400 -9.74 -9.18 -21.99
CA GLN A 400 -10.64 -9.73 -20.97
C GLN A 400 -11.98 -10.20 -21.56
N GLY A 401 -12.15 -10.07 -22.87
CA GLY A 401 -13.36 -10.48 -23.58
C GLY A 401 -13.34 -11.95 -23.99
N VAL A 402 -14.28 -12.32 -24.86
CA VAL A 402 -14.42 -13.68 -25.40
C VAL A 402 -14.49 -13.62 -26.93
N ILE A 403 -13.62 -14.34 -27.62
CA ILE A 403 -13.67 -14.44 -29.08
C ILE A 403 -14.87 -15.30 -29.48
N VAL A 404 -15.64 -14.83 -30.46
CA VAL A 404 -16.78 -15.54 -31.03
C VAL A 404 -16.53 -15.80 -32.51
N VAL A 405 -17.07 -16.90 -33.04
CA VAL A 405 -16.87 -17.27 -34.46
C VAL A 405 -17.47 -16.20 -35.37
N SER A 406 -18.72 -15.83 -35.13
CA SER A 406 -19.42 -14.81 -35.90
C SER A 406 -20.29 -13.91 -35.02
N GLU A 407 -20.83 -12.85 -35.61
CA GLU A 407 -21.78 -11.96 -34.93
C GLU A 407 -22.98 -12.70 -34.35
N LYS A 408 -23.48 -13.76 -35.03
CA LYS A 408 -24.64 -14.53 -34.59
C LYS A 408 -24.40 -15.27 -33.27
N ASP A 409 -23.15 -15.60 -33.00
CA ASP A 409 -22.72 -16.32 -31.79
C ASP A 409 -22.47 -15.38 -30.61
N ALA A 410 -22.50 -14.05 -30.86
CA ALA A 410 -22.28 -13.06 -29.83
C ALA A 410 -23.52 -12.82 -28.96
N VAL A 411 -23.30 -12.56 -27.67
CA VAL A 411 -24.32 -11.93 -26.82
C VAL A 411 -24.67 -10.57 -27.42
N ARG A 412 -25.96 -10.34 -27.66
CA ARG A 412 -26.52 -9.20 -28.44
C ARG A 412 -26.18 -9.20 -29.93
N GLY A 413 -25.76 -10.31 -30.53
CA GLY A 413 -25.48 -10.43 -31.96
C GLY A 413 -26.62 -10.02 -32.90
N ASN A 414 -27.87 -10.13 -32.45
CA ASN A 414 -29.05 -9.72 -33.21
C ASN A 414 -29.35 -8.22 -33.13
N ASP A 415 -28.61 -7.46 -32.31
CA ASP A 415 -28.78 -6.02 -32.14
C ASP A 415 -27.68 -5.26 -32.88
N GLN A 416 -28.04 -4.58 -33.97
CA GLN A 416 -27.09 -3.84 -34.79
C GLN A 416 -26.37 -2.70 -34.04
N ALA A 417 -26.99 -2.14 -32.99
CA ALA A 417 -26.37 -1.10 -32.16
C ALA A 417 -25.26 -1.64 -31.25
N SER A 418 -25.17 -2.97 -31.10
CA SER A 418 -24.10 -3.63 -30.35
C SER A 418 -22.83 -3.85 -31.19
N ARG A 419 -22.90 -3.69 -32.52
CA ARG A 419 -21.78 -3.93 -33.43
C ARG A 419 -20.67 -2.90 -33.25
N ILE A 420 -19.46 -3.38 -33.04
CA ILE A 420 -18.24 -2.58 -32.93
C ILE A 420 -17.50 -2.61 -34.27
N THR A 421 -17.20 -1.43 -34.83
CA THR A 421 -16.55 -1.30 -36.13
C THR A 421 -15.31 -0.41 -36.04
N ASN A 422 -14.42 -0.49 -37.03
CA ASN A 422 -13.34 0.48 -37.24
C ASN A 422 -13.72 1.58 -38.25
N GLY A 423 -15.02 1.76 -38.53
CA GLY A 423 -15.54 2.63 -39.59
C GLY A 423 -15.63 1.99 -40.98
N SER A 424 -14.96 0.86 -41.22
CA SER A 424 -14.99 0.16 -42.52
C SER A 424 -15.51 -1.28 -42.43
N LYS A 425 -15.10 -2.02 -41.39
CA LYS A 425 -15.46 -3.42 -41.15
C LYS A 425 -15.87 -3.63 -39.70
N GLY A 426 -16.72 -4.63 -39.49
CA GLY A 426 -17.06 -5.11 -38.15
C GLY A 426 -15.86 -5.83 -37.53
N LEU A 427 -15.60 -5.54 -36.26
CA LEU A 427 -14.54 -6.14 -35.46
C LEU A 427 -15.09 -7.06 -34.38
N GLY A 428 -16.32 -6.83 -33.92
CA GLY A 428 -16.86 -7.54 -32.79
C GLY A 428 -18.22 -7.00 -32.35
N THR A 429 -18.69 -7.52 -31.22
CA THR A 429 -19.98 -7.17 -30.62
C THR A 429 -19.80 -6.75 -29.16
N CYS A 430 -20.53 -5.73 -28.71
CA CYS A 430 -20.60 -5.32 -27.31
C CYS A 430 -21.69 -6.09 -26.57
N GLY A 431 -21.31 -6.90 -25.58
CA GLY A 431 -22.24 -7.66 -24.75
C GLY A 431 -22.92 -6.85 -23.63
N SER A 432 -22.61 -5.56 -23.46
CA SER A 432 -23.24 -4.71 -22.44
C SER A 432 -24.65 -4.30 -22.88
N TYR A 433 -25.64 -4.32 -22.00
CA TYR A 433 -26.99 -3.78 -22.27
C TYR A 433 -27.12 -2.28 -21.92
N GLY A 434 -26.09 -1.68 -21.33
CA GLY A 434 -26.04 -0.26 -20.99
C GLY A 434 -25.36 0.60 -22.05
N PHE A 435 -25.58 1.92 -21.98
CA PHE A 435 -24.89 2.89 -22.82
C PHE A 435 -23.41 2.98 -22.44
N CYS A 436 -22.53 3.03 -23.45
CA CYS A 436 -21.08 3.15 -23.27
C CYS A 436 -20.56 4.31 -24.13
N GLY A 437 -19.96 5.32 -23.50
CA GLY A 437 -19.32 6.45 -24.19
C GLY A 437 -17.83 6.26 -24.50
N ALA A 438 -17.31 5.04 -24.34
CA ALA A 438 -15.90 4.76 -24.59
C ALA A 438 -15.60 4.76 -26.10
N ILE A 439 -14.37 5.13 -26.47
CA ILE A 439 -13.94 5.24 -27.87
C ILE A 439 -13.81 3.84 -28.48
N ALA A 440 -14.84 3.38 -29.17
CA ALA A 440 -14.82 2.16 -29.96
C ALA A 440 -14.01 2.36 -31.26
N PRO A 441 -13.29 1.33 -31.76
CA PRO A 441 -13.12 0.01 -31.17
C PRO A 441 -11.95 -0.07 -30.15
N ILE A 442 -11.18 1.01 -30.01
CA ILE A 442 -9.92 1.07 -29.26
C ILE A 442 -10.12 0.64 -27.80
N ALA A 443 -11.05 1.27 -27.09
CA ALA A 443 -11.32 0.95 -25.68
C ALA A 443 -11.95 -0.45 -25.47
N CYS A 444 -12.53 -1.03 -26.52
CA CYS A 444 -13.25 -2.30 -26.44
C CYS A 444 -12.32 -3.48 -26.19
N TYR A 445 -11.10 -3.49 -26.73
CA TYR A 445 -10.16 -4.61 -26.56
C TYR A 445 -9.72 -4.86 -25.12
N THR A 446 -9.80 -3.87 -24.26
CA THR A 446 -9.54 -4.06 -22.82
C THR A 446 -10.82 -4.35 -22.03
N CYS A 447 -12.00 -4.21 -22.62
CA CYS A 447 -13.29 -4.40 -21.95
C CYS A 447 -13.65 -5.88 -21.84
N ASN A 448 -14.11 -6.32 -20.65
CA ASN A 448 -14.58 -7.69 -20.42
C ASN A 448 -15.91 -8.01 -21.14
N ARG A 449 -16.61 -7.01 -21.67
CA ARG A 449 -17.86 -7.18 -22.43
C ARG A 449 -17.65 -7.23 -23.93
N PHE A 450 -16.42 -7.06 -24.42
CA PHE A 450 -16.16 -7.07 -25.86
C PHE A 450 -16.05 -8.51 -26.38
N GLN A 451 -16.74 -8.78 -27.48
CA GLN A 451 -16.75 -10.08 -28.16
C GLN A 451 -16.18 -9.93 -29.58
N PRO A 452 -14.85 -9.97 -29.76
CA PRO A 452 -14.23 -9.89 -31.08
C PRO A 452 -14.64 -11.08 -31.96
N TRP A 453 -14.87 -10.82 -33.24
CA TRP A 453 -15.22 -11.86 -34.22
C TRP A 453 -13.96 -12.54 -34.76
N LEU A 454 -13.99 -13.85 -34.96
CA LEU A 454 -12.84 -14.64 -35.41
C LEU A 454 -12.23 -14.10 -36.73
N ASP A 455 -13.09 -13.62 -37.63
CA ASP A 455 -12.72 -13.04 -38.93
C ASP A 455 -12.61 -11.51 -38.93
N GLY A 456 -12.67 -10.88 -37.76
CA GLY A 456 -12.47 -9.45 -37.61
C GLY A 456 -11.05 -9.03 -38.03
N PRO A 457 -10.85 -7.84 -38.67
CA PRO A 457 -9.53 -7.35 -39.08
C PRO A 457 -8.70 -6.80 -37.90
N HIS A 458 -8.48 -7.64 -36.88
CA HIS A 458 -7.74 -7.30 -35.66
C HIS A 458 -6.27 -6.98 -35.90
N GLU A 459 -5.64 -7.63 -36.88
CA GLU A 459 -4.25 -7.35 -37.26
C GLU A 459 -4.05 -5.93 -37.78
N THR A 460 -5.00 -5.42 -38.56
CA THR A 460 -4.97 -4.03 -39.04
C THR A 460 -5.05 -3.05 -37.88
N VAL A 461 -5.84 -3.36 -36.84
CA VAL A 461 -5.91 -2.55 -35.62
C VAL A 461 -4.58 -2.59 -34.87
N LEU A 462 -3.96 -3.76 -34.74
CA LEU A 462 -2.68 -3.92 -34.07
C LEU A 462 -1.57 -3.12 -34.77
N GLU A 463 -1.46 -3.26 -36.09
CA GLU A 463 -0.45 -2.55 -36.89
C GLU A 463 -0.61 -1.04 -36.80
N ARG A 464 -1.86 -0.56 -36.84
CA ARG A 464 -2.16 0.85 -36.64
C ARG A 464 -1.68 1.35 -35.28
N LEU A 465 -1.97 0.63 -34.20
CA LEU A 465 -1.57 1.04 -32.84
C LEU A 465 -0.04 1.07 -32.66
N ILE A 466 0.67 0.10 -33.24
CA ILE A 466 2.14 0.07 -33.19
C ILE A 466 2.72 1.25 -33.99
N ASN A 467 2.18 1.53 -35.18
CA ASN A 467 2.63 2.66 -36.00
C ASN A 467 2.35 4.01 -35.32
N GLU A 468 1.17 4.18 -34.71
CA GLU A 468 0.81 5.38 -33.94
C GLU A 468 1.76 5.57 -32.74
N ARG A 469 2.05 4.50 -32.00
CA ARG A 469 3.04 4.52 -30.91
C ARG A 469 4.42 4.99 -31.37
N ASP A 470 4.92 4.40 -32.46
CA ASP A 470 6.26 4.71 -32.98
C ASP A 470 6.32 6.14 -33.53
N LEU A 471 5.23 6.63 -34.12
CA LEU A 471 5.10 8.02 -34.56
C LEU A 471 5.13 8.98 -33.39
N VAL A 472 4.34 8.73 -32.33
CA VAL A 472 4.34 9.54 -31.11
C VAL A 472 5.74 9.59 -30.51
N LEU A 473 6.43 8.45 -30.39
CA LEU A 473 7.80 8.41 -29.88
C LEU A 473 8.76 9.27 -30.71
N LYS A 474 8.69 9.17 -32.05
CA LYS A 474 9.52 9.99 -32.95
C LYS A 474 9.25 11.48 -32.81
N GLN A 475 7.99 11.87 -32.59
CA GLN A 475 7.57 13.27 -32.52
C GLN A 475 7.85 13.91 -31.16
N THR A 476 7.61 13.19 -30.07
CA THR A 476 7.72 13.74 -28.70
C THR A 476 9.08 13.45 -28.06
N ASN A 477 9.79 12.43 -28.56
CA ASN A 477 10.93 11.80 -27.88
C ASN A 477 10.59 11.39 -26.42
N ASP A 478 9.31 11.20 -26.13
CA ASP A 478 8.78 10.87 -24.82
C ASP A 478 8.14 9.48 -24.85
N LEU A 479 8.87 8.50 -24.31
CA LEU A 479 8.41 7.12 -24.25
C LEU A 479 7.18 6.94 -23.37
N LYS A 480 6.96 7.78 -22.36
CA LYS A 480 5.80 7.68 -21.48
C LYS A 480 4.52 8.01 -22.24
N ILE A 481 4.57 9.05 -23.08
CA ILE A 481 3.44 9.39 -23.94
C ILE A 481 3.24 8.33 -25.03
N ALA A 482 4.33 7.82 -25.62
CA ALA A 482 4.22 6.73 -26.59
C ALA A 482 3.63 5.44 -25.99
N SER A 483 3.98 5.11 -24.74
CA SER A 483 3.58 3.86 -24.07
C SER A 483 2.16 3.86 -23.50
N VAL A 484 1.40 4.95 -23.64
CA VAL A 484 0.03 5.06 -23.09
C VAL A 484 -0.85 3.89 -23.55
N ASN A 485 -0.67 3.45 -24.79
CA ASN A 485 -1.44 2.39 -25.42
C ASN A 485 -0.74 1.01 -25.38
N ASP A 486 0.37 0.84 -24.66
CA ASP A 486 1.11 -0.44 -24.65
C ASP A 486 0.27 -1.60 -24.14
N ARG A 487 -0.55 -1.38 -23.10
CA ARG A 487 -1.49 -2.40 -22.62
C ARG A 487 -2.55 -2.75 -23.66
N LEU A 488 -3.04 -1.75 -24.40
CA LEU A 488 -3.98 -1.98 -25.48
C LEU A 488 -3.33 -2.78 -26.62
N ILE A 489 -2.10 -2.45 -27.01
CA ILE A 489 -1.32 -3.21 -28.00
C ILE A 489 -1.20 -4.68 -27.58
N LEU A 490 -0.93 -4.94 -26.30
CA LEU A 490 -0.91 -6.30 -25.75
C LEU A 490 -2.28 -6.98 -25.82
N ALA A 491 -3.38 -6.26 -25.54
CA ALA A 491 -4.73 -6.81 -25.64
C ALA A 491 -5.11 -7.18 -27.08
N VAL A 492 -4.85 -6.31 -28.05
CA VAL A 492 -5.11 -6.61 -29.47
C VAL A 492 -4.21 -7.75 -29.96
N SER A 493 -2.95 -7.77 -29.51
CA SER A 493 -2.01 -8.86 -29.83
C SER A 493 -2.49 -10.22 -29.32
N ASP A 494 -3.12 -10.25 -28.13
CA ASP A 494 -3.71 -11.47 -27.57
C ASP A 494 -4.90 -11.94 -28.42
N VAL A 495 -5.80 -11.02 -28.81
CA VAL A 495 -6.91 -11.34 -29.72
C VAL A 495 -6.40 -11.91 -31.05
N VAL A 496 -5.42 -11.26 -31.68
CA VAL A 496 -4.81 -11.74 -32.94
C VAL A 496 -4.24 -13.14 -32.77
N SER A 497 -3.50 -13.38 -31.68
CA SER A 497 -2.84 -14.68 -31.44
C SER A 497 -3.87 -15.79 -31.22
N ARG A 498 -4.92 -15.53 -30.43
CA ARG A 498 -6.00 -16.50 -30.19
C ARG A 498 -6.83 -16.75 -31.43
N CYS A 499 -7.14 -15.73 -32.24
CA CYS A 499 -7.85 -15.93 -33.51
C CYS A 499 -7.04 -16.81 -34.47
N LYS A 500 -5.71 -16.65 -34.53
CA LYS A 500 -4.85 -17.51 -35.35
C LYS A 500 -4.86 -18.96 -34.87
N ALA A 501 -4.68 -19.17 -33.56
CA ALA A 501 -4.71 -20.51 -32.98
C ALA A 501 -6.06 -21.22 -33.27
N LEU A 502 -7.19 -20.52 -33.09
CA LEU A 502 -8.53 -21.07 -33.37
C LEU A 502 -8.74 -21.40 -34.86
N LYS A 503 -8.17 -20.61 -35.77
CA LYS A 503 -8.24 -20.89 -37.22
C LYS A 503 -7.39 -22.08 -37.61
N GLU A 504 -6.18 -22.17 -37.07
CA GLU A 504 -5.30 -23.33 -37.27
C GLU A 504 -5.98 -24.61 -36.76
N GLU A 505 -6.55 -24.59 -35.55
CA GLU A 505 -7.31 -25.74 -35.01
C GLU A 505 -8.49 -26.16 -35.89
N ALA A 506 -9.19 -25.21 -36.53
CA ALA A 506 -10.30 -25.48 -37.43
C ALA A 506 -9.86 -26.01 -38.81
N GLU A 507 -8.60 -25.81 -39.21
CA GLU A 507 -8.04 -26.35 -40.47
C GLU A 507 -7.50 -27.79 -40.31
N TYR A 508 -7.27 -28.26 -39.08
CA TYR A 508 -6.83 -29.63 -38.76
C TYR A 508 -7.98 -30.60 -38.45
N VAL A 509 -9.24 -30.13 -38.42
CA VAL A 509 -10.48 -30.92 -38.23
C VAL A 509 -11.23 -30.97 -39.55
#